data_AF-A0A7C5T1L9-F1
#
_entry.id   AF-A0A7C5T1L9-F1
#
_cell.length_a   1.000
_cell.length_b   1.000
_cell.length_c   1.000
_cell.angle_alpha   90.00
_cell.angle_beta   90.00
_cell.angle_gamma   90.00
#
_symmetry.space_group_name_H-M   'P 1'
#
loop_
_entity.id
_entity.type
_entity.pdbx_description
1 polymer ?
#
loop_
_entity_poly.entity_id
_entity_poly.type
_entity_poly.pdbx_seq_one_letter_code
_entity_poly.pdbx_strand_id
1 'polypeptide(L)'
;MVNVTLSVPDWLYKLMKRYSHVNWSEVARRAIVSEVLSIKAVEEGLKREELELLMKAEGFELPKEEEILVSEEELQAKVKERERRRLEQLKG
;
A
#
# COMPACT_ATOMS: atom_id res chain seq x y z
N MET A 1 -21.68 12.46 -7.72
CA MET A 1 -20.39 12.54 -7.02
C MET A 1 -20.33 13.83 -6.22
N VAL A 2 -19.61 13.82 -5.09
CA VAL A 2 -19.38 14.98 -4.24
C VAL A 2 -17.96 15.51 -4.50
N ASN A 3 -17.78 16.83 -4.49
CA ASN A 3 -16.47 17.45 -4.66
C ASN A 3 -15.82 17.68 -3.30
N VAL A 4 -14.55 17.27 -3.18
CA VAL A 4 -13.72 17.47 -1.98
C VAL A 4 -12.50 18.29 -2.37
N THR A 5 -12.18 19.32 -1.58
CA THR A 5 -10.96 20.12 -1.76
C THR A 5 -9.92 19.64 -0.76
N LEU A 6 -8.75 19.23 -1.24
CA LEU A 6 -7.65 18.73 -0.42
C LEU A 6 -6.44 19.64 -0.57
N SER A 7 -5.74 19.87 0.53
CA SER A 7 -4.44 20.54 0.52
C SER A 7 -3.34 19.51 0.36
N VAL A 8 -2.40 19.76 -0.55
CA VAL A 8 -1.21 18.93 -0.75
C VAL A 8 0.05 19.80 -0.63
N PRO A 9 1.20 19.23 -0.25
CA PRO A 9 2.45 19.97 -0.24
C PRO A 9 2.78 20.56 -1.62
N ASP A 10 3.34 21.78 -1.65
CA ASP A 10 3.65 22.50 -2.90
C ASP A 10 4.53 21.70 -3.87
N TRP A 11 5.51 20.97 -3.33
CA TRP A 11 6.41 20.15 -4.14
C TRP A 11 5.65 19.02 -4.86
N LEU A 12 4.65 18.43 -4.19
CA LEU A 12 3.83 17.36 -4.76
C LEU A 12 2.91 17.92 -5.84
N TYR A 13 2.28 19.07 -5.59
CA TYR A 13 1.46 19.75 -6.59
C TYR A 13 2.25 20.09 -7.87
N LYS A 14 3.50 20.53 -7.73
CA LYS A 14 4.39 20.77 -8.89
C LYS A 14 4.64 19.48 -9.69
N LEU A 15 4.85 18.35 -9.02
CA LEU A 15 4.98 17.05 -9.69
C LEU A 15 3.68 16.62 -10.36
N MET A 16 2.54 16.76 -9.69
CA MET A 16 1.23 16.42 -10.26
C MET A 16 0.95 17.23 -11.53
N LYS A 17 1.27 18.54 -11.51
CA LYS A 17 1.18 19.40 -12.70
C LYS A 17 2.11 18.95 -13.83
N ARG A 18 3.33 18.52 -13.51
CA ARG A 18 4.29 18.02 -14.49
C ARG A 18 3.78 16.77 -15.20
N TYR A 19 3.12 15.87 -14.46
CA TYR A 19 2.50 14.66 -14.99
C TYR A 19 0.99 14.85 -15.19
N SER A 20 0.61 15.88 -15.94
CA SER A 20 -0.79 16.27 -16.17
C SER A 20 -1.62 15.26 -16.97
N HIS A 21 -0.98 14.29 -17.61
CA HIS A 21 -1.65 13.17 -18.28
C HIS A 21 -2.27 12.16 -17.30
N VAL A 22 -1.89 12.21 -16.02
CA VAL A 22 -2.44 11.36 -14.97
C VAL A 22 -3.74 11.96 -14.45
N ASN A 23 -4.79 11.13 -14.33
CA ASN A 23 -6.03 11.52 -13.68
C ASN A 23 -5.86 11.50 -12.16
N TRP A 24 -5.34 12.59 -11.60
CA TRP A 24 -5.06 12.70 -10.16
C TRP A 24 -6.29 12.57 -9.27
N SER A 25 -7.46 12.97 -9.75
CA SER A 25 -8.72 12.78 -9.01
C SER A 25 -9.07 11.30 -8.86
N GLU A 26 -8.79 10.49 -9.88
CA GLU A 26 -8.98 9.04 -9.83
C GLU A 26 -7.98 8.37 -8.88
N VAL A 27 -6.72 8.78 -8.94
CA VAL A 27 -5.68 8.31 -8.01
C VAL A 27 -6.07 8.61 -6.57
N ALA A 28 -6.50 9.85 -6.29
CA ALA A 28 -6.95 10.26 -4.96
C ALA A 28 -8.19 9.46 -4.51
N ARG A 29 -9.18 9.28 -5.40
CA ARG A 29 -10.40 8.51 -5.08
C ARG A 29 -10.06 7.07 -4.68
N ARG A 30 -9.18 6.41 -5.44
CA ARG A 30 -8.71 5.04 -5.15
C ARG A 30 -8.06 4.94 -3.78
N ALA A 31 -7.15 5.85 -3.48
CA ALA A 31 -6.47 5.88 -2.19
C ALA A 31 -7.45 6.09 -1.02
N ILE A 32 -8.39 7.03 -1.17
CA ILE A 32 -9.41 7.31 -0.14
C ILE A 32 -10.31 6.09 0.09
N VAL A 33 -10.81 5.45 -0.97
CA VAL A 33 -11.68 4.27 -0.85
C VAL A 33 -10.94 3.11 -0.19
N SER A 34 -9.70 2.84 -0.62
CA SER A 34 -8.87 1.78 -0.04
C SER A 34 -8.65 2.00 1.45
N GLU A 35 -8.36 3.23 1.87
CA GLU A 35 -8.11 3.56 3.28
C GLU A 35 -9.38 3.47 4.13
N VAL A 36 -10.53 3.96 3.62
CA VAL A 36 -11.80 3.86 4.35
C VAL A 36 -12.19 2.39 4.56
N LEU A 37 -12.00 1.56 3.55
CA LEU A 37 -12.36 0.15 3.66
C LEU A 37 -11.38 -0.64 4.53
N SER A 38 -10.09 -0.28 4.55
CA SER A 38 -9.12 -0.88 5.49
C SER A 38 -9.48 -0.56 6.95
N ILE A 39 -9.89 0.69 7.23
CA ILE A 39 -10.39 1.10 8.55
C ILE A 39 -11.66 0.30 8.90
N LYS A 40 -12.63 0.22 7.99
CA LYS A 40 -13.85 -0.60 8.19
C LYS A 40 -13.54 -2.07 8.44
N ALA A 41 -12.54 -2.63 7.77
CA ALA A 41 -12.14 -4.03 8.01
C ALA A 41 -11.67 -4.26 9.45
N VAL A 42 -10.94 -3.30 10.02
CA VAL A 42 -10.48 -3.36 11.41
C VAL A 42 -11.62 -3.11 12.39
N GLU A 43 -12.46 -2.10 12.14
CA GLU A 43 -13.51 -1.67 13.09
C GLU A 43 -14.76 -2.57 13.05
N GLU A 44 -15.20 -2.96 11.85
CA GLU A 44 -16.45 -3.70 11.62
C GLU A 44 -16.20 -5.20 11.36
N GLY A 45 -14.94 -5.63 11.26
CA GLY A 45 -14.58 -7.02 10.97
C GLY A 45 -14.83 -7.44 9.53
N LEU A 46 -14.77 -6.50 8.58
CA LEU A 46 -14.94 -6.77 7.16
C LEU A 46 -13.86 -7.73 6.66
N LYS A 47 -14.25 -8.80 5.98
CA LYS A 47 -13.30 -9.74 5.39
C LYS A 47 -12.63 -9.13 4.16
N ARG A 48 -11.42 -9.59 3.84
CA ARG A 48 -10.64 -9.10 2.68
C ARG A 48 -11.41 -9.27 1.36
N GLU A 49 -12.18 -10.35 1.23
CA GLU A 49 -12.98 -10.64 0.05
C GLU A 49 -14.15 -9.66 -0.11
N GLU A 50 -14.74 -9.19 0.99
CA GLU A 50 -15.83 -8.20 0.99
C GLU A 50 -15.29 -6.81 0.63
N LEU A 51 -14.11 -6.46 1.17
CA LEU A 51 -13.33 -5.29 0.76
C LEU A 51 -13.07 -5.29 -0.76
N GLU A 52 -12.55 -6.41 -1.29
CA GLU A 52 -12.28 -6.58 -2.71
C GLU A 52 -13.54 -6.45 -3.57
N LEU A 53 -14.67 -6.99 -3.12
CA LEU A 53 -15.94 -6.91 -3.82
C LEU A 53 -16.46 -5.46 -3.88
N LEU A 54 -16.38 -4.72 -2.78
CA LEU A 54 -16.79 -3.31 -2.71
C LEU A 54 -15.92 -2.42 -3.60
N MET A 55 -14.60 -2.65 -3.62
CA MET A 55 -13.69 -1.94 -4.51
C MET A 55 -14.00 -2.24 -5.99
N LYS A 56 -14.22 -3.51 -6.35
CA LYS A 56 -14.61 -3.90 -7.71
C LYS A 56 -15.94 -3.30 -8.14
N ALA A 57 -16.94 -3.25 -7.24
CA ALA A 57 -18.25 -2.67 -7.52
C ALA A 57 -18.16 -1.17 -7.86
N GLU A 58 -17.23 -0.45 -7.24
CA GLU A 58 -16.93 0.94 -7.54
C GLU A 58 -15.96 1.12 -8.74
N GLY A 59 -15.64 0.04 -9.46
CA GLY A 59 -14.80 0.06 -10.64
C GLY A 59 -13.30 0.15 -10.35
N PHE A 60 -12.87 -0.21 -9.13
CA PHE A 60 -11.47 -0.25 -8.75
C PHE A 60 -10.90 -1.66 -8.81
N GLU A 61 -9.72 -1.78 -9.40
CA GLU A 61 -8.87 -2.96 -9.23
C GLU A 61 -7.85 -2.65 -8.14
N LEU A 62 -7.74 -3.53 -7.13
CA LEU A 62 -6.58 -3.48 -6.24
C LEU A 62 -5.33 -3.57 -7.11
N PRO A 63 -4.28 -2.76 -6.85
CA PRO A 63 -2.97 -3.18 -7.28
C PRO A 63 -2.80 -4.59 -6.71
N LYS A 64 -2.60 -5.57 -7.59
CA LYS A 64 -2.18 -6.90 -7.14
C LYS A 64 -1.04 -6.63 -6.17
N GLU A 65 -1.08 -7.22 -4.98
CA GLU A 65 0.15 -7.33 -4.20
C GLU A 65 1.19 -7.78 -5.22
N GLU A 66 2.16 -6.93 -5.50
CA GLU A 66 3.38 -7.40 -6.12
C GLU A 66 3.82 -8.46 -5.14
N GLU A 67 3.61 -9.73 -5.48
CA GLU A 67 4.26 -10.82 -4.77
C GLU A 67 5.72 -10.41 -4.78
N ILE A 68 6.19 -9.89 -3.65
CA ILE A 68 7.60 -9.65 -3.48
C ILE A 68 8.14 -11.08 -3.44
N LEU A 69 8.49 -11.59 -4.61
CA LEU A 69 9.16 -12.86 -4.84
C LEU A 69 10.57 -12.68 -4.27
N VAL A 70 10.66 -12.56 -2.94
CA VAL A 70 11.92 -12.68 -2.23
C VAL A 70 12.31 -14.14 -2.42
N SER A 71 13.41 -14.38 -3.14
CA SER A 71 13.85 -15.74 -3.38
C SER A 71 14.14 -16.43 -2.04
N GLU A 72 13.95 -17.74 -1.97
CA GLU A 72 14.21 -18.50 -0.74
C GLU A 72 15.66 -18.27 -0.27
N GLU A 73 16.59 -18.14 -1.21
CA GLU A 73 18.00 -17.86 -0.95
C GLU A 73 18.21 -16.52 -0.24
N GLU A 74 17.48 -15.46 -0.60
CA GLU A 74 17.57 -14.15 0.04
C GLU A 74 17.05 -14.18 1.48
N LEU A 75 15.96 -14.92 1.73
CA LEU A 75 15.43 -15.13 3.09
C LEU A 75 16.42 -15.91 3.95
N GLN A 76 16.97 -17.01 3.42
CA GLN A 76 17.97 -17.81 4.11
C GLN A 76 19.24 -17.01 4.42
N ALA A 77 19.68 -16.13 3.50
CA ALA A 77 20.82 -15.25 3.72
C ALA A 77 20.59 -14.29 4.90
N LYS A 78 19.41 -13.66 4.98
CA LYS A 78 19.04 -12.77 6.09
C LYS A 78 18.99 -13.50 7.43
N VAL A 79 18.46 -14.72 7.46
CA VAL A 79 18.43 -15.56 8.67
C VAL A 79 19.85 -15.92 9.12
N LYS A 80 20.72 -16.34 8.20
CA LYS A 80 22.13 -16.65 8.50
C LYS A 80 22.89 -15.45 9.04
N GLU A 81 22.69 -14.28 8.46
CA GLU A 81 23.33 -13.05 8.93
C GLU A 81 22.87 -12.68 10.35
N ARG A 82 21.57 -12.82 10.63
CA ARG A 82 21.00 -12.58 11.97
C ARG A 82 21.58 -13.55 13.01
N GLU A 83 21.67 -14.83 12.69
CA GLU A 83 22.27 -15.83 13.58
C GLU A 83 23.78 -15.59 13.79
N ARG A 84 24.52 -15.17 12.75
CA ARG A 84 25.93 -14.78 12.89
C ARG A 84 26.10 -13.65 13.91
N ARG A 85 25.31 -12.59 13.78
CA ARG A 85 25.32 -11.45 14.73
C ARG A 85 25.01 -11.88 16.15
N ARG A 86 24.04 -12.79 16.33
CA ARG A 86 23.68 -13.36 17.64
C ARG A 86 24.83 -14.14 18.26
N LEU A 87 25.51 -14.99 17.48
CA LEU A 87 26.65 -15.78 17.95
C LEU A 87 27.87 -14.89 18.26
N GLU A 88 28.10 -13.83 17.50
CA GLU A 88 29.13 -12.84 17.79
C GLU A 88 28.88 -12.13 19.12
N GLN A 89 27.61 -11.76 19.41
CA GLN A 89 27.21 -11.14 20.66
C GLN A 89 27.28 -12.08 21.88
N LEU A 90 27.20 -13.40 21.67
CA LEU A 90 27.30 -14.40 22.74
C LEU A 90 28.74 -14.86 23.01
N LYS A 91 29.69 -14.48 22.15
CA LYS A 91 31.13 -14.82 22.28
C LYS A 91 31.98 -13.68 22.87
N GLY A 92 31.39 -12.52 23.16
CA GLY A 92 31.98 -11.44 23.96
C GLY A 92 31.43 -11.44 25.38
#